data_AF-A0AAN9SKH7-F1
#
_entry.id   AF-A0AAN9SKH7-F1
#
_cell.length_a   1.000
_cell.length_b   1.000
_cell.length_c   1.000
_cell.angle_alpha   90.00
_cell.angle_beta   90.00
_cell.angle_gamma   90.00
#
_symmetry.space_group_name_H-M   'P 1'
#
loop_
_entity.id
_entity.type
_entity.pdbx_description
1 polymer ?
#
loop_
_entity_poly.entity_id
_entity_poly.type
_entity_poly.pdbx_seq_one_letter_code
_entity_poly.pdbx_strand_id
1 'polypeptide(L)'
;MSDPWPWRIKLTRDRLRWDSLKISPKEFEEFVLGQMNESSREALESWIPVNILIYDIDTCQTYDTKLYKKESFWFDPMPVLGEKPNNCVSSFEKAREDFAYSIEPFKPITRERDLKYDQEIGLRYCAAKVVVAFEFSLLHSSLFDLSRFQL
;
A
#
# COMPACT_ATOMS: atom_id res chain seq x y z
N MET A 1 4.52 -7.58 -24.66
CA MET A 1 3.28 -7.75 -23.89
C MET A 1 3.30 -6.72 -22.78
N SER A 2 2.30 -5.84 -22.71
CA SER A 2 2.17 -4.88 -21.61
C SER A 2 1.98 -5.66 -20.30
N ASP A 3 2.75 -5.30 -19.28
CA ASP A 3 2.61 -5.91 -17.95
C ASP A 3 1.19 -5.66 -17.42
N PRO A 4 0.40 -6.70 -17.10
CA PRO A 4 -0.96 -6.51 -16.57
C PRO A 4 -0.98 -5.86 -15.18
N TRP A 5 0.17 -5.82 -14.49
CA TRP A 5 0.35 -5.27 -13.16
C TRP A 5 1.43 -4.17 -13.18
N PRO A 6 1.06 -2.93 -13.59
CA PRO A 6 2.01 -1.83 -13.71
C PRO A 6 2.63 -1.46 -12.36
N TRP A 7 1.89 -1.66 -11.26
CA TRP A 7 2.38 -1.40 -9.92
C TRP A 7 2.55 -2.69 -9.14
N ARG A 8 3.79 -3.05 -8.86
CA ARG A 8 4.14 -4.27 -8.12
C ARG A 8 4.74 -3.91 -6.77
N ILE A 9 4.25 -4.54 -5.71
CA ILE A 9 4.71 -4.28 -4.35
C ILE A 9 5.18 -5.59 -3.73
N LYS A 10 6.48 -5.67 -3.43
CA LYS A 10 7.01 -6.73 -2.57
C LYS A 10 6.57 -6.49 -1.12
N LEU A 11 6.01 -7.51 -0.48
CA LEU A 11 5.55 -7.46 0.90
C LEU A 11 6.73 -7.63 1.86
N THR A 12 7.15 -6.54 2.47
CA THR A 12 8.26 -6.50 3.44
C THR A 12 7.78 -5.94 4.77
N ARG A 13 8.59 -6.06 5.84
CA ARG A 13 8.22 -5.57 7.18
C ARG A 13 8.09 -4.05 7.25
N ASP A 14 8.81 -3.33 6.41
CA ASP A 14 8.74 -1.87 6.28
C ASP A 14 7.53 -1.40 5.45
N ARG A 15 6.99 -2.27 4.58
CA ARG A 15 5.80 -1.98 3.77
C ARG A 15 4.51 -2.42 4.42
N LEU A 16 4.48 -3.55 5.11
CA LEU A 16 3.31 -4.01 5.85
C LEU A 16 3.52 -3.83 7.34
N ARG A 17 2.92 -2.78 7.90
CA ARG A 17 2.98 -2.50 9.34
C ARG A 17 1.59 -2.36 9.94
N TRP A 18 1.34 -3.14 10.99
CA TRP A 18 0.07 -3.22 11.72
C TRP A 18 -1.13 -3.56 10.83
N ASP A 19 -1.73 -2.55 10.21
CA ASP A 19 -2.92 -2.63 9.36
C ASP A 19 -2.73 -1.79 8.08
N SER A 20 -1.50 -1.37 7.80
CA SER A 20 -1.18 -0.41 6.77
C SER A 20 -0.25 -1.01 5.72
N LEU A 21 -0.60 -0.84 4.46
CA LEU A 21 0.32 -1.00 3.33
C LEU A 21 0.95 0.35 3.00
N LYS A 22 2.26 0.50 3.23
CA LYS A 22 3.05 1.69 2.91
C LYS A 22 3.26 1.81 1.40
N ILE A 23 3.15 3.03 0.91
CA ILE A 23 3.38 3.43 -0.47
C ILE A 23 4.33 4.62 -0.44
N SER A 24 5.44 4.55 -1.16
CA SER A 24 6.34 5.71 -1.25
C SER A 24 5.73 6.83 -2.09
N PRO A 25 6.07 8.11 -1.83
CA PRO A 25 5.59 9.22 -2.64
C PRO A 25 5.88 9.06 -4.14
N LYS A 26 7.07 8.56 -4.48
CA LYS A 26 7.47 8.30 -5.87
C LYS A 26 6.58 7.27 -6.56
N GLU A 27 6.30 6.13 -5.91
CA GLU A 27 5.40 5.11 -6.47
C GLU A 27 3.97 5.65 -6.62
N PHE A 28 3.52 6.45 -5.65
CA PHE A 28 2.20 7.07 -5.70
C PHE A 28 2.05 8.04 -6.89
N GLU A 29 3.04 8.90 -7.10
CA GLU A 29 3.10 9.83 -8.24
C GLU A 29 3.08 9.09 -9.58
N GLU A 30 3.85 8.01 -9.67
CA GLU A 30 4.00 7.22 -10.89
C GLU A 30 2.73 6.46 -11.27
N PHE A 31 2.05 5.84 -10.30
CA PHE A 31 0.98 4.88 -10.58
C PHE A 31 -0.44 5.39 -10.26
N VAL A 32 -0.58 6.39 -9.40
CA VAL A 32 -1.89 6.76 -8.82
C VAL A 32 -2.24 8.23 -9.07
N LEU A 33 -1.33 9.16 -8.82
CA LEU A 33 -1.63 10.60 -8.77
C LEU A 33 -2.24 11.12 -10.08
N GLY A 34 -1.74 10.66 -11.23
CA GLY A 34 -2.25 11.07 -12.55
C GLY A 34 -3.66 10.54 -12.87
N GLN A 35 -4.12 9.50 -12.18
CA GLN A 35 -5.41 8.85 -12.42
C GLN A 35 -6.52 9.35 -11.48
N MET A 36 -6.15 9.95 -10.34
CA MET A 36 -7.09 10.45 -9.36
C MET A 36 -7.85 11.69 -9.81
N ASN A 37 -9.11 11.80 -9.41
CA ASN A 37 -9.87 13.04 -9.58
C ASN A 37 -9.32 14.17 -8.69
N GLU A 38 -9.60 15.40 -9.08
CA GLU A 38 -9.11 16.61 -8.42
C GLU A 38 -9.47 16.67 -6.93
N SER A 39 -10.74 16.45 -6.59
CA SER A 39 -11.21 16.47 -5.20
C SER A 39 -10.47 15.48 -4.30
N SER A 40 -10.17 14.27 -4.79
CA SER A 40 -9.42 13.28 -4.01
C SER A 40 -7.95 13.68 -3.84
N ARG A 41 -7.35 14.33 -4.85
CA ARG A 41 -5.98 14.85 -4.75
C ARG A 41 -5.90 15.99 -3.73
N GLU A 42 -6.84 16.93 -3.78
CA GLU A 42 -6.94 18.05 -2.82
C GLU A 42 -7.16 17.55 -1.39
N ALA A 43 -7.98 16.51 -1.22
CA ALA A 43 -8.18 15.88 0.08
C ALA A 43 -6.86 15.33 0.63
N LEU A 44 -6.09 14.56 -0.16
CA LEU A 44 -4.79 14.04 0.28
C LEU A 44 -3.76 15.14 0.55
N GLU A 45 -3.72 16.20 -0.26
CA GLU A 45 -2.84 17.35 0.00
C GLU A 45 -3.22 18.10 1.29
N SER A 46 -4.49 18.05 1.66
CA SER A 46 -5.02 18.54 2.93
C SER A 46 -4.91 17.50 4.07
N TRP A 47 -4.23 16.37 3.85
CA TRP A 47 -4.07 15.28 4.81
C TRP A 47 -5.40 14.64 5.25
N ILE A 48 -6.41 14.72 4.39
CA ILE A 48 -7.72 14.11 4.58
C ILE A 48 -7.72 12.74 3.88
N PRO A 49 -8.09 11.65 4.56
CA PRO A 49 -8.14 10.32 3.96
C PRO A 49 -9.20 10.22 2.85
N VAL A 50 -8.88 9.51 1.79
CA VAL A 50 -9.78 9.26 0.66
C VAL A 50 -10.31 7.83 0.76
N ASN A 51 -11.62 7.64 0.70
CA ASN A 51 -12.21 6.29 0.62
C ASN A 51 -11.85 5.66 -0.73
N ILE A 52 -11.37 4.42 -0.69
CA ILE A 52 -10.99 3.66 -1.88
C ILE A 52 -11.60 2.25 -1.83
N LEU A 53 -11.73 1.64 -3.00
CA LEU A 53 -12.12 0.24 -3.14
C LEU A 53 -10.93 -0.58 -3.62
N ILE A 54 -10.74 -1.77 -3.05
CA ILE A 54 -9.79 -2.76 -3.57
C ILE A 54 -10.57 -3.98 -3.99
N TYR A 55 -10.57 -4.27 -5.30
CA TYR A 55 -11.15 -5.47 -5.86
C TYR A 55 -10.08 -6.53 -6.06
N ASP A 56 -10.17 -7.60 -5.30
CA ASP A 56 -9.34 -8.78 -5.46
C ASP A 56 -9.88 -9.63 -6.61
N ILE A 57 -9.10 -9.71 -7.70
CA ILE A 57 -9.52 -10.41 -8.89
C ILE A 57 -9.41 -11.93 -8.76
N ASP A 58 -8.60 -12.46 -7.84
CA ASP A 58 -8.42 -13.91 -7.72
C ASP A 58 -9.48 -14.53 -6.81
N THR A 59 -10.01 -13.77 -5.84
CA THR A 59 -11.11 -14.22 -4.96
C THR A 59 -12.47 -13.60 -5.29
N CYS A 60 -12.51 -12.63 -6.21
CA CYS A 60 -13.69 -11.84 -6.52
C CYS A 60 -14.27 -11.07 -5.31
N GLN A 61 -13.43 -10.71 -4.33
CA GLN A 61 -13.83 -9.95 -3.15
C GLN A 61 -13.52 -8.46 -3.31
N THR A 62 -14.35 -7.61 -2.71
CA THR A 62 -14.13 -6.16 -2.65
C THR A 62 -13.94 -5.72 -1.21
N TYR A 63 -12.92 -4.89 -0.98
CA TYR A 63 -12.57 -4.34 0.32
C TYR A 63 -12.75 -2.82 0.31
N ASP A 64 -13.56 -2.31 1.25
CA ASP A 64 -13.65 -0.89 1.56
C ASP A 64 -12.45 -0.48 2.42
N THR A 65 -11.61 0.40 1.88
CA THR A 65 -10.43 0.89 2.59
C THR A 65 -10.27 2.39 2.41
N LYS A 66 -9.20 2.97 2.94
CA LYS A 66 -8.86 4.38 2.81
C LYS A 66 -7.41 4.54 2.41
N LEU A 67 -7.18 5.53 1.57
CA LEU A 67 -5.87 6.03 1.21
C LEU A 67 -5.54 7.23 2.09
N TYR A 68 -4.41 7.17 2.77
CA TYR A 68 -3.90 8.21 3.66
C TYR A 68 -2.63 8.81 3.09
N LYS A 69 -2.44 10.12 3.33
CA LYS A 69 -1.14 10.79 3.36
C LYS A 69 -0.81 11.00 4.84
N LYS A 70 0.27 10.39 5.34
CA LYS A 70 0.64 10.45 6.76
C LYS A 70 2.16 10.49 6.96
N GLU A 71 2.59 10.80 8.17
CA GLU A 71 4.02 10.90 8.48
C GLU A 71 4.73 9.54 8.35
N SER A 72 5.94 9.53 7.78
CA SER A 72 6.69 8.29 7.53
C SER A 72 7.02 7.51 8.81
N PHE A 73 7.17 8.19 9.95
CA PHE A 73 7.55 7.55 11.21
C PHE A 73 6.53 6.52 11.72
N TRP A 74 5.27 6.59 11.24
CA TRP A 74 4.27 5.56 11.50
C TRP A 74 4.67 4.19 10.95
N PHE A 75 5.71 4.11 10.11
CA PHE A 75 6.28 2.87 9.58
C PHE A 75 7.63 2.50 10.19
N ASP A 76 8.26 3.37 11.00
CA ASP A 76 9.59 3.10 11.57
C ASP A 76 9.55 1.96 12.58
N PRO A 77 10.51 1.02 12.56
CA PRO A 77 10.54 -0.08 13.53
C PRO A 77 10.49 0.47 14.96
N MET A 78 9.78 -0.26 15.84
CA MET A 78 9.68 0.18 17.24
C MET A 78 11.10 0.25 17.82
N PRO A 79 11.49 1.39 18.44
CA PRO A 79 12.83 1.54 18.97
C PRO A 79 13.12 0.41 19.96
N VAL A 80 14.32 -0.16 19.87
CA VAL A 80 14.75 -1.24 20.76
C VAL A 80 14.82 -0.67 22.18
N LEU A 81 14.27 -1.41 23.15
CA LEU A 81 14.20 -0.99 24.55
C LEU A 81 15.61 -0.64 25.06
N GLY A 82 15.90 0.65 25.26
CA GLY A 82 17.19 1.15 25.72
C GLY A 82 17.91 2.12 24.77
N GLU A 83 17.48 2.24 23.51
CA GLU A 83 17.98 3.28 22.61
C GLU A 83 17.35 4.63 22.98
N LYS A 84 18.20 5.64 23.24
CA LYS A 84 17.72 7.03 23.32
C LYS A 84 17.20 7.43 21.93
N PRO A 85 15.98 7.95 21.81
CA PRO A 85 15.50 8.48 20.53
C PRO A 85 16.43 9.62 20.12
N ASN A 86 17.26 9.38 19.11
CA ASN A 86 18.08 10.42 18.52
C ASN A 86 17.14 11.39 17.79
N ASN A 87 16.80 12.49 18.46
CA ASN A 87 16.15 13.66 17.90
C ASN A 87 14.78 13.43 17.24
N CYS A 88 13.82 12.86 17.95
CA CYS A 88 12.40 13.07 17.62
C CYS A 88 11.93 14.41 18.20
N VAL A 89 12.43 15.52 17.63
CA VAL A 89 11.80 16.84 17.82
C VAL A 89 10.92 17.06 16.61
N SER A 90 9.69 16.55 16.71
CA SER A 90 8.65 16.64 15.70
C SER A 90 8.11 18.08 15.63
N SER A 91 8.66 18.92 14.74
CA SER A 91 7.87 20.01 14.20
C SER A 91 6.96 19.45 13.11
N PHE A 92 5.69 19.88 13.08
CA PHE A 92 4.75 19.56 11.99
C PHE A 92 5.34 19.84 10.59
N GLU A 93 6.27 20.79 10.50
CA GLU A 93 6.97 21.16 9.28
C GLU A 93 7.94 20.06 8.81
N LYS A 94 8.70 19.42 9.71
CA LYS A 94 9.55 18.27 9.34
C LYS A 94 8.74 17.03 9.00
N ALA A 95 7.60 16.83 9.67
CA ALA A 95 6.65 15.78 9.33
C ALA A 95 6.06 15.93 7.91
N ARG A 96 5.98 17.17 7.38
CA ARG A 96 5.61 17.43 5.98
C ARG A 96 6.72 17.11 4.98
N GLU A 97 7.98 17.13 5.42
CA GLU A 97 9.14 16.78 4.58
C GLU A 97 9.33 15.27 4.46
N ASP A 98 8.92 14.49 5.48
CA ASP A 98 9.02 13.03 5.49
C ASP A 98 7.66 12.35 5.69
N PHE A 99 6.97 12.10 4.56
CA PHE A 99 5.66 11.47 4.51
C PHE A 99 5.64 10.20 3.64
N ALA A 100 4.64 9.37 3.89
CA ALA A 100 4.30 8.23 3.06
C ALA A 100 2.80 8.24 2.76
N TYR A 101 2.43 7.56 1.68
CA TYR A 101 1.05 7.18 1.47
C TYR A 101 0.78 5.82 2.09
N SER A 102 -0.46 5.54 2.43
CA SER A 102 -0.82 4.21 2.93
C SER A 102 -2.26 3.82 2.68
N ILE A 103 -2.47 2.52 2.54
CA ILE A 103 -3.79 1.91 2.42
C ILE A 103 -4.14 1.24 3.74
N GLU A 104 -5.27 1.63 4.32
CA GLU A 104 -5.75 1.18 5.63
C GLU A 104 -7.29 1.11 5.68
N PRO A 105 -7.90 0.07 6.29
CA PRO A 105 -7.26 -1.14 6.79
C PRO A 105 -6.82 -2.07 5.65
N PHE A 106 -5.66 -2.71 5.77
CA PHE A 106 -5.13 -3.70 4.82
C PHE A 106 -5.04 -5.11 5.43
N LYS A 107 -5.17 -5.22 6.75
CA LYS A 107 -5.15 -6.47 7.51
C LYS A 107 -6.23 -7.47 7.06
N PRO A 108 -7.48 -7.07 6.75
CA PRO A 108 -8.48 -8.01 6.22
C PRO A 108 -7.98 -8.72 4.96
N ILE A 109 -7.41 -7.96 4.02
CA ILE A 109 -6.82 -8.50 2.78
C ILE A 109 -5.68 -9.47 3.13
N THR A 110 -4.71 -9.05 3.96
CA THR A 110 -3.58 -9.93 4.33
C THR A 110 -4.03 -11.23 5.00
N ARG A 111 -5.09 -11.18 5.83
CA ARG A 111 -5.59 -12.34 6.57
C ARG A 111 -6.35 -13.29 5.68
N GLU A 112 -7.27 -12.78 4.87
CA GLU A 112 -8.09 -13.60 3.98
C GLU A 112 -7.26 -14.25 2.87
N ARG A 113 -6.23 -13.53 2.41
CA ARG A 113 -5.33 -13.99 1.35
C ARG A 113 -4.10 -14.77 1.82
N ASP A 114 -3.96 -15.01 3.13
CA ASP A 114 -2.77 -15.62 3.76
C ASP A 114 -1.47 -14.97 3.22
N LEU A 115 -1.45 -13.64 3.12
CA LEU A 115 -0.30 -12.91 2.57
C LEU A 115 0.89 -13.00 3.53
N LYS A 116 2.03 -13.40 2.98
CA LYS A 116 3.30 -13.59 3.67
C LYS A 116 4.31 -12.54 3.23
N TYR A 117 5.26 -12.27 4.11
CA TYR A 117 6.46 -11.53 3.72
C TYR A 117 7.16 -12.26 2.56
N ASP A 118 7.88 -11.48 1.74
CA ASP A 118 8.56 -11.90 0.51
C ASP A 118 7.65 -12.25 -0.68
N GLN A 119 6.34 -12.28 -0.50
CA GLN A 119 5.41 -12.32 -1.63
C GLN A 119 5.33 -10.97 -2.35
N GLU A 120 4.91 -10.98 -3.61
CA GLU A 120 4.68 -9.78 -4.39
C GLU A 120 3.20 -9.66 -4.72
N ILE A 121 2.64 -8.46 -4.59
CA ILE A 121 1.26 -8.17 -4.99
C ILE A 121 1.26 -7.21 -6.17
N GLY A 122 0.27 -7.36 -7.03
CA GLY A 122 0.00 -6.49 -8.16
C GLY A 122 -1.15 -5.58 -7.81
N LEU A 123 -0.98 -4.30 -8.11
CA LEU A 123 -2.03 -3.30 -8.06
C LEU A 123 -2.15 -2.65 -9.44
N ARG A 124 -3.38 -2.34 -9.83
CA ARG A 124 -3.63 -1.44 -10.95
C ARG A 124 -4.83 -0.57 -10.67
N TYR A 125 -4.73 0.69 -11.08
CA TYR A 125 -5.83 1.63 -10.96
C TYR A 125 -6.98 1.18 -11.88
N CYS A 126 -8.19 1.06 -11.33
CA CYS A 126 -9.39 0.80 -12.09
C CYS A 126 -10.04 2.15 -12.47
N ALA A 127 -10.32 2.36 -13.75
CA ALA A 127 -10.79 3.65 -14.29
C ALA A 127 -12.26 3.97 -13.96
N ALA A 128 -12.65 3.85 -12.69
CA ALA A 128 -13.91 4.37 -12.18
C ALA A 128 -13.73 5.86 -11.83
N LYS A 129 -14.38 6.76 -12.58
CA LYS A 129 -14.19 8.21 -12.42
C LYS A 129 -14.69 8.77 -11.08
N VAL A 130 -15.51 8.01 -10.36
CA VAL A 130 -16.25 8.50 -9.17
C VAL A 130 -15.57 8.09 -7.86
N VAL A 131 -14.93 6.92 -7.83
CA VAL A 131 -14.27 6.37 -6.64
C VAL A 131 -12.88 5.88 -7.04
N VAL A 132 -11.87 6.21 -6.24
CA VAL A 132 -10.53 5.64 -6.41
C VAL A 132 -10.62 4.14 -6.14
N ALA A 133 -10.37 3.34 -7.16
CA ALA A 133 -10.48 1.89 -7.08
C ALA A 133 -9.22 1.24 -7.62
N PHE A 134 -8.80 0.16 -6.97
CA PHE A 134 -7.68 -0.67 -7.40
C PHE A 134 -8.15 -2.09 -7.64
N GLU A 135 -7.62 -2.72 -8.67
CA GLU A 135 -7.62 -4.17 -8.76
C GLU A 135 -6.34 -4.71 -8.13
N PHE A 136 -6.46 -5.86 -7.47
CA PHE A 136 -5.43 -6.50 -6.68
C PHE A 136 -5.30 -7.98 -7.06
N SER A 137 -4.07 -8.49 -7.11
CA SER A 137 -3.77 -9.92 -7.25
C SER A 137 -2.47 -10.28 -6.56
N LEU A 138 -2.32 -11.55 -6.16
CA LEU A 138 -1.05 -12.10 -5.69
C LEU A 138 -0.18 -12.50 -6.88
N LEU A 139 0.93 -11.81 -7.10
CA LEU A 139 1.89 -12.16 -8.13
C LEU A 139 2.80 -13.25 -7.55
N HIS A 140 2.77 -14.44 -8.16
CA HIS A 140 3.54 -15.60 -7.69
C HIS A 140 4.97 -15.22 -7.30
N SER A 141 5.32 -15.39 -6.02
CA SER A 141 6.72 -15.47 -5.59
C SER A 141 7.18 -16.91 -5.77
N SER A 142 7.81 -17.22 -6.91
CA SER A 142 8.52 -18.50 -7.08
C SER A 142 9.56 -18.64 -5.95
N LEU A 143 9.58 -19.74 -5.20
CA LEU A 143 10.57 -20.80 -5.46
C LEU A 143 10.16 -22.22 -5.00
N PHE A 144 8.93 -22.47 -4.54
CA PHE A 144 8.57 -23.79 -3.98
C PHE A 144 7.38 -24.53 -4.60
N ASP A 145 6.71 -24.03 -5.64
CA ASP A 145 5.52 -24.70 -6.19
C ASP A 145 5.74 -25.39 -7.55
N LEU A 146 6.95 -25.92 -7.77
CA LEU A 146 7.23 -26.82 -8.90
C LEU A 146 7.22 -28.31 -8.52
N SER A 147 6.98 -28.66 -7.25
CA SER A 147 6.90 -30.07 -6.83
C SER A 147 5.50 -30.69 -6.93
N ARG A 148 4.48 -29.97 -7.46
CA ARG A 148 3.12 -30.50 -7.63
C ARG A 148 2.73 -30.90 -9.05
N PHE A 149 3.65 -30.78 -10.01
CA PHE A 149 3.47 -31.33 -11.35
C PHE A 149 4.61 -32.31 -11.66
N GLN A 150 4.59 -33.47 -10.99
CA GLN A 150 5.19 -34.67 -11.57
C GLN A 150 4.06 -35.49 -12.19
N LEU A 151 4.21 -35.69 -13.51
CA LEU A 151 3.41 -36.51 -14.42
C LEU A 151 3.28 -37.96 -13.94
#